data_AF-A0A257U4P6-F1
#
_entry.id   AF-A0A257U4P6-F1
#
_cell.length_a   1.000
_cell.length_b   1.000
_cell.length_c   1.000
_cell.angle_alpha   90.00
_cell.angle_beta   90.00
_cell.angle_gamma   90.00
#
_symmetry.space_group_name_H-M   'P 1'
#
loop_
_entity.id
_entity.type
_entity.pdbx_description
1 polymer ?
#
loop_
_entity_poly.entity_id
_entity_poly.type
_entity_poly.pdbx_seq_one_letter_code
_entity_poly.pdbx_strand_id
1 'polypeptide(L)'
;MARQPGAAELTSWVNAVNTGTTPAQVAQTFVTSNEFRANAINQLYEQYLGRPADSSGITWWTAVWNANGGPEEVQAGIIGSPEYYATAGKQYSNLSPDAAWVTALYHDLLHRDVDPSGLSYWLNYIQTNSRASVVIGFVTSDEYRLNLIGNWFETYLGRAVDAGSAQSFVKAMDAGLTQDQLLTTIVSSQEYINKS
;
A
#
# COMPACT_ATOMS: atom_id res chain seq x y z
N MET A 1 10.34 -8.94 -7.39
CA MET A 1 11.27 -8.83 -8.55
C MET A 1 11.41 -7.36 -8.88
N ALA A 2 12.64 -6.84 -8.97
CA ALA A 2 12.89 -5.44 -9.31
C ALA A 2 12.48 -5.15 -10.76
N ARG A 3 11.77 -4.03 -10.98
CA ARG A 3 11.37 -3.58 -12.32
C ARG A 3 12.58 -3.03 -13.08
N GLN A 4 12.66 -3.28 -14.38
CA GLN A 4 13.55 -2.52 -15.26
C GLN A 4 13.03 -1.08 -15.40
N PRO A 5 13.88 -0.04 -15.19
CA PRO A 5 13.45 1.34 -15.35
C PRO A 5 13.03 1.64 -16.81
N GLY A 6 12.01 2.48 -16.98
CA GLY A 6 11.58 2.94 -18.30
C GLY A 6 12.61 3.86 -18.96
N ALA A 7 12.54 4.05 -20.28
CA ALA A 7 13.50 4.88 -21.02
C ALA A 7 13.56 6.35 -20.52
N ALA A 8 12.45 6.88 -20.00
CA ALA A 8 12.38 8.21 -19.38
C ALA A 8 13.04 8.27 -17.99
N GLU A 9 12.92 7.18 -17.21
CA GLU A 9 13.60 7.02 -15.91
C GLU A 9 15.11 6.86 -16.10
N LEU A 10 15.54 6.09 -17.12
CA LEU A 10 16.94 5.97 -17.51
C LEU A 10 17.54 7.32 -17.95
N THR A 11 16.80 8.13 -18.69
CA THR A 11 17.26 9.45 -19.14
C THR A 11 17.36 10.45 -17.96
N SER A 12 16.39 10.40 -17.04
CA SER A 12 16.42 11.19 -15.80
C SER A 12 17.59 10.74 -14.90
N TRP A 13 17.85 9.44 -14.83
CA TRP A 13 18.96 8.85 -14.08
C TRP A 13 20.33 9.29 -14.62
N VAL A 14 20.55 9.19 -15.94
CA VAL A 14 21.80 9.64 -16.58
C VAL A 14 22.04 11.13 -16.32
N ASN A 15 21.00 11.96 -16.40
CA ASN A 15 21.14 13.40 -16.16
C ASN A 15 21.38 13.72 -14.68
N ALA A 16 20.73 13.01 -13.74
CA ALA A 16 20.92 13.22 -12.31
C ALA A 16 22.32 12.80 -11.81
N VAL A 17 22.86 11.69 -12.33
CA VAL A 17 24.22 11.23 -12.01
C VAL A 17 25.26 12.25 -12.49
N ASN A 18 25.04 12.88 -13.66
CA ASN A 18 25.92 13.90 -14.21
C ASN A 18 25.90 15.24 -13.42
N THR A 19 24.93 15.46 -12.53
CA THR A 19 24.83 16.67 -11.70
C THR A 19 25.21 16.44 -10.22
N GLY A 20 25.78 15.29 -9.87
CA GLY A 20 26.23 14.99 -8.49
C GLY A 20 25.11 14.50 -7.56
N THR A 21 24.01 13.99 -8.10
CA THR A 21 22.89 13.43 -7.33
C THR A 21 23.29 12.08 -6.70
N THR A 22 23.03 11.89 -5.40
CA THR A 22 23.37 10.64 -4.70
C THR A 22 22.34 9.53 -4.99
N PRO A 23 22.70 8.23 -4.87
CA PRO A 23 21.74 7.13 -5.00
C PRO A 23 20.52 7.25 -4.08
N ALA A 24 20.69 7.80 -2.86
CA ALA A 24 19.58 8.10 -1.95
C ALA A 24 18.62 9.16 -2.52
N GLN A 25 19.13 10.22 -3.16
CA GLN A 25 18.28 11.24 -3.79
C GLN A 25 17.54 10.67 -5.01
N VAL A 26 18.14 9.74 -5.74
CA VAL A 26 17.49 9.02 -6.86
C VAL A 26 16.35 8.13 -6.33
N ALA A 27 16.63 7.30 -5.32
CA ALA A 27 15.62 6.44 -4.70
C ALA A 27 14.45 7.26 -4.16
N GLN A 28 14.75 8.40 -3.53
CA GLN A 28 13.75 9.36 -3.05
C GLN A 28 12.86 9.91 -4.16
N THR A 29 13.48 10.37 -5.25
CA THR A 29 12.77 10.94 -6.40
C THR A 29 11.88 9.89 -7.06
N PHE A 30 12.35 8.63 -7.11
CA PHE A 30 11.58 7.53 -7.67
C PHE A 30 10.33 7.21 -6.85
N VAL A 31 10.45 6.95 -5.53
CA VAL A 31 9.30 6.53 -4.70
C VAL A 31 8.25 7.63 -4.54
N THR A 32 8.64 8.90 -4.70
CA THR A 32 7.71 10.01 -4.66
C THR A 32 7.16 10.40 -6.04
N SER A 33 7.65 9.81 -7.12
CA SER A 33 7.25 10.15 -8.49
C SER A 33 5.80 9.77 -8.81
N ASN A 34 5.17 10.54 -9.70
CA ASN A 34 3.85 10.20 -10.23
C ASN A 34 3.87 8.89 -11.04
N GLU A 35 5.00 8.54 -11.67
CA GLU A 35 5.13 7.27 -12.39
C GLU A 35 5.07 6.08 -11.42
N PHE A 36 5.82 6.13 -10.32
CA PHE A 36 5.76 5.09 -9.29
C PHE A 36 4.33 4.92 -8.75
N ARG A 37 3.68 6.03 -8.39
CA ARG A 37 2.29 6.04 -7.89
C ARG A 37 1.31 5.49 -8.91
N ALA A 38 1.40 5.91 -10.18
CA ALA A 38 0.54 5.42 -11.25
C ALA A 38 0.67 3.90 -11.46
N ASN A 39 1.89 3.38 -11.39
CA ASN A 39 2.13 1.93 -11.48
C ASN A 39 1.56 1.18 -10.27
N ALA A 40 1.75 1.71 -9.06
CA ALA A 40 1.16 1.14 -7.85
C ALA A 40 -0.37 1.14 -7.90
N ILE A 41 -0.99 2.24 -8.35
CA ILE A 41 -2.44 2.33 -8.56
C ILE A 41 -2.92 1.26 -9.54
N ASN A 42 -2.24 1.10 -10.68
CA ASN A 42 -2.61 0.07 -11.64
C ASN A 42 -2.49 -1.35 -11.05
N GLN A 43 -1.45 -1.62 -10.26
CA GLN A 43 -1.32 -2.90 -9.55
C GLN A 43 -2.44 -3.12 -8.53
N LEU A 44 -2.87 -2.10 -7.79
CA LEU A 44 -4.03 -2.20 -6.89
C LEU A 44 -5.31 -2.55 -7.66
N TYR A 45 -5.52 -1.92 -8.82
CA TYR A 45 -6.64 -2.22 -9.70
C TYR A 45 -6.60 -3.66 -10.23
N GLU A 46 -5.44 -4.12 -10.71
CA GLU A 46 -5.26 -5.49 -11.20
C GLU A 46 -5.47 -6.52 -10.08
N GLN A 47 -4.90 -6.26 -8.91
CA GLN A 47 -4.97 -7.16 -7.76
C GLN A 47 -6.40 -7.30 -7.23
N TYR A 48 -7.11 -6.20 -7.04
CA TYR A 48 -8.41 -6.22 -6.36
C TYR A 48 -9.59 -6.29 -7.34
N LEU A 49 -9.50 -5.66 -8.50
CA LEU A 49 -10.61 -5.58 -9.47
C LEU A 49 -10.40 -6.45 -10.70
N GLY A 50 -9.21 -7.05 -10.89
CA GLY A 50 -8.92 -7.92 -12.02
C GLY A 50 -8.86 -7.20 -13.37
N ARG A 51 -8.67 -5.87 -13.36
CA ARG A 51 -8.58 -5.03 -14.56
C ARG A 51 -7.64 -3.85 -14.30
N PRO A 52 -7.03 -3.26 -15.33
CA PRO A 52 -6.23 -2.05 -15.16
C PRO A 52 -7.11 -0.82 -14.84
N ALA A 53 -6.48 0.19 -14.25
CA ALA A 53 -7.08 1.51 -14.09
C ALA A 53 -7.12 2.23 -15.45
N ASP A 54 -8.20 2.97 -15.72
CA ASP A 54 -8.22 3.90 -16.86
C ASP A 54 -7.38 5.16 -16.56
N SER A 55 -7.07 5.94 -17.60
CA SER A 55 -6.21 7.12 -17.48
C SER A 55 -6.79 8.21 -16.56
N SER A 56 -8.12 8.35 -16.52
CA SER A 56 -8.78 9.30 -15.62
C SER A 56 -8.72 8.83 -14.17
N GLY A 57 -8.90 7.52 -13.93
CA GLY A 57 -8.73 6.88 -12.64
C GLY A 57 -7.31 7.03 -12.11
N ILE A 58 -6.29 6.74 -12.92
CA ILE A 58 -4.87 6.94 -12.54
C ILE A 58 -4.62 8.40 -12.14
N THR A 59 -5.10 9.34 -12.95
CA THR A 59 -4.90 10.78 -12.69
C THR A 59 -5.54 11.20 -11.37
N TRP A 60 -6.80 10.79 -11.15
CA TRP A 60 -7.54 11.14 -9.95
C TRP A 60 -6.96 10.49 -8.69
N TRP A 61 -6.68 9.19 -8.72
CA TRP A 61 -6.07 8.48 -7.59
C TRP A 61 -4.66 8.96 -7.27
N THR A 62 -3.88 9.38 -8.28
CA THR A 62 -2.56 9.98 -8.04
C THR A 62 -2.71 11.29 -7.26
N ALA A 63 -3.72 12.12 -7.59
CA ALA A 63 -3.99 13.35 -6.84
C ALA A 63 -4.41 13.03 -5.38
N VAL A 64 -5.23 12.00 -5.18
CA VAL A 64 -5.61 11.52 -3.83
C VAL A 64 -4.38 11.05 -3.05
N TRP A 65 -3.51 10.24 -3.65
CA TRP A 65 -2.27 9.80 -3.01
C TRP A 65 -1.38 11.00 -2.65
N ASN A 66 -1.19 11.95 -3.57
CA ASN A 66 -0.38 13.15 -3.34
C ASN A 66 -0.90 13.99 -2.17
N ALA A 67 -2.23 14.10 -2.02
CA ALA A 67 -2.84 14.88 -0.94
C ALA A 67 -2.69 14.22 0.45
N ASN A 68 -2.63 12.88 0.50
CA ASN A 68 -2.60 12.13 1.75
C ASN A 68 -1.20 11.58 2.11
N GLY A 69 -0.25 11.60 1.17
CA GLY A 69 1.11 11.11 1.37
C GLY A 69 1.22 9.58 1.46
N GLY A 70 0.24 8.85 0.93
CA GLY A 70 0.20 7.39 0.98
C GLY A 70 -0.99 6.80 0.23
N PRO A 71 -1.00 5.46 0.04
CA PRO A 71 -2.02 4.74 -0.72
C PRO A 71 -3.31 4.48 0.04
N GLU A 72 -3.42 4.77 1.33
CA GLU A 72 -4.50 4.28 2.20
C GLU A 72 -5.89 4.66 1.68
N GLU A 73 -6.08 5.93 1.29
CA GLU A 73 -7.35 6.41 0.72
C GLU A 73 -7.63 5.82 -0.67
N VAL A 74 -6.57 5.55 -1.44
CA VAL A 74 -6.68 4.89 -2.75
C VAL A 74 -7.14 3.45 -2.55
N GLN A 75 -6.53 2.72 -1.61
CA GLN A 75 -6.91 1.36 -1.25
C GLN A 75 -8.35 1.32 -0.73
N ALA A 76 -8.73 2.24 0.17
CA ALA A 76 -10.07 2.33 0.70
C ALA A 76 -11.14 2.55 -0.39
N GLY A 77 -10.84 3.39 -1.37
CA GLY A 77 -11.73 3.64 -2.47
C GLY A 77 -11.87 2.49 -3.46
N ILE A 78 -10.77 1.81 -3.78
CA ILE A 78 -10.77 0.65 -4.70
C ILE A 78 -11.42 -0.56 -4.03
N ILE A 79 -10.97 -0.92 -2.84
CA ILE A 79 -11.38 -2.14 -2.12
C ILE A 79 -12.75 -1.96 -1.46
N GLY A 80 -13.10 -0.72 -1.07
CA GLY A 80 -14.44 -0.38 -0.57
C GLY A 80 -15.50 -0.22 -1.66
N SER A 81 -15.11 -0.34 -2.94
CA SER A 81 -16.00 -0.12 -4.08
C SER A 81 -17.09 -1.19 -4.19
N PRO A 82 -18.22 -0.89 -4.87
CA PRO A 82 -19.22 -1.90 -5.23
C PRO A 82 -18.64 -3.05 -6.06
N GLU A 83 -17.61 -2.78 -6.86
CA GLU A 83 -16.98 -3.76 -7.76
C GLU A 83 -16.24 -4.84 -6.96
N TYR A 84 -15.34 -4.45 -6.06
CA TYR A 84 -14.64 -5.41 -5.20
C TYR A 84 -15.61 -6.14 -4.26
N TYR A 85 -16.60 -5.45 -3.70
CA TYR A 85 -17.60 -6.10 -2.85
C TYR A 85 -18.37 -7.21 -3.59
N ALA A 86 -18.72 -6.98 -4.85
CA ALA A 86 -19.43 -7.96 -5.67
C ALA A 86 -18.55 -9.16 -6.07
N THR A 87 -17.23 -9.01 -6.18
CA THR A 87 -16.30 -10.10 -6.50
C THR A 87 -15.92 -10.89 -5.24
N ALA A 88 -15.52 -10.22 -4.16
CA ALA A 88 -15.16 -10.83 -2.89
C ALA A 88 -16.32 -11.65 -2.29
N GLY A 89 -17.56 -11.15 -2.42
CA GLY A 89 -18.76 -11.87 -1.99
C GLY A 89 -18.96 -13.24 -2.65
N LYS A 90 -18.39 -13.46 -3.85
CA LYS A 90 -18.48 -14.74 -4.57
C LYS A 90 -17.46 -15.76 -4.10
N GLN A 91 -16.33 -15.33 -3.56
CA GLN A 91 -15.25 -16.21 -3.11
C GLN A 91 -15.69 -17.09 -1.92
N TYR A 92 -16.53 -16.54 -1.04
CA TYR A 92 -17.04 -17.21 0.15
C TYR A 92 -18.56 -17.42 0.09
N SER A 93 -19.00 -18.20 -0.89
CA SER A 93 -20.42 -18.41 -1.24
C SER A 93 -21.32 -18.98 -0.12
N ASN A 94 -20.73 -19.52 0.95
CA ASN A 94 -21.43 -20.02 2.13
C ASN A 94 -21.69 -18.95 3.22
N LEU A 95 -21.19 -17.73 3.03
CA LEU A 95 -21.35 -16.61 3.96
C LEU A 95 -22.36 -15.58 3.44
N SER A 96 -22.84 -14.69 4.31
CA SER A 96 -23.55 -13.49 3.85
C SER A 96 -22.61 -12.59 3.04
N PRO A 97 -23.12 -11.71 2.16
CA PRO A 97 -22.28 -10.82 1.36
C PRO A 97 -21.28 -9.98 2.20
N ASP A 98 -21.74 -9.41 3.32
CA ASP A 98 -20.86 -8.64 4.21
C ASP A 98 -19.82 -9.52 4.89
N ALA A 99 -20.20 -10.72 5.34
CA ALA A 99 -19.26 -11.62 6.00
C ALA A 99 -18.22 -12.18 5.02
N ALA A 100 -18.64 -12.49 3.79
CA ALA A 100 -17.74 -12.88 2.71
C ALA A 100 -16.75 -11.77 2.37
N TRP A 101 -17.23 -10.53 2.25
CA TRP A 101 -16.38 -9.37 1.97
C TRP A 101 -15.39 -9.09 3.10
N VAL A 102 -15.83 -9.06 4.36
CA VAL A 102 -14.91 -8.90 5.50
C VAL A 102 -13.88 -10.03 5.54
N THR A 103 -14.29 -11.28 5.31
CA THR A 103 -13.36 -12.42 5.24
C THR A 103 -12.30 -12.23 4.15
N ALA A 104 -12.68 -11.72 2.98
CA ALA A 104 -11.73 -11.39 1.92
C ALA A 104 -10.75 -10.29 2.35
N LEU A 105 -11.19 -9.25 3.07
CA LEU A 105 -10.29 -8.20 3.56
C LEU A 105 -9.19 -8.75 4.49
N TYR A 106 -9.53 -9.68 5.40
CA TYR A 106 -8.54 -10.32 6.26
C TYR A 106 -7.47 -11.06 5.45
N HIS A 107 -7.91 -11.84 4.47
CA HIS A 107 -6.99 -12.59 3.62
C HIS A 107 -6.11 -11.66 2.76
N ASP A 108 -6.73 -10.69 2.11
CA ASP A 108 -6.08 -9.88 1.09
C ASP A 108 -5.20 -8.77 1.68
N LEU A 109 -5.58 -8.20 2.84
CA LEU A 109 -4.85 -7.11 3.48
C LEU A 109 -3.97 -7.55 4.66
N LEU A 110 -4.42 -8.55 5.44
CA LEU A 110 -3.72 -8.98 6.65
C LEU A 110 -3.00 -10.32 6.49
N HIS A 111 -3.21 -11.02 5.36
CA HIS A 111 -2.62 -12.31 5.05
C HIS A 111 -2.90 -13.38 6.11
N ARG A 112 -4.11 -13.36 6.68
CA ARG A 112 -4.58 -14.35 7.65
C ARG A 112 -6.06 -14.60 7.54
N ASP A 113 -6.50 -15.68 8.18
CA ASP A 113 -7.91 -15.96 8.36
C ASP A 113 -8.57 -14.97 9.33
N VAL A 114 -9.84 -14.68 9.05
CA VAL A 114 -10.67 -13.88 9.95
C VAL A 114 -10.97 -14.62 11.25
N ASP A 115 -10.82 -13.94 12.37
CA ASP A 115 -11.24 -14.46 13.68
C ASP A 115 -12.71 -14.10 13.98
N PRO A 116 -13.45 -14.91 14.77
CA PRO A 116 -14.87 -14.67 15.02
C PRO A 116 -15.19 -13.30 15.66
N SER A 117 -14.32 -12.81 16.54
CA SER A 117 -14.47 -11.50 17.17
C SER A 117 -14.30 -10.36 16.18
N GLY A 118 -13.27 -10.43 15.34
CA GLY A 118 -12.99 -9.47 14.28
C GLY A 118 -14.14 -9.42 13.26
N LEU A 119 -14.61 -10.58 12.81
CA LEU A 119 -15.78 -10.65 11.93
C LEU A 119 -16.99 -9.95 12.55
N SER A 120 -17.34 -10.29 13.80
CA SER A 120 -18.48 -9.68 14.47
C SER A 120 -18.32 -8.17 14.64
N TYR A 121 -17.11 -7.68 14.92
CA TYR A 121 -16.83 -6.24 15.04
C TYR A 121 -17.11 -5.52 13.72
N TRP A 122 -16.53 -5.99 12.62
CA TRP A 122 -16.67 -5.33 11.31
C TRP A 122 -18.10 -5.42 10.76
N LEU A 123 -18.80 -6.54 11.00
CA LEU A 123 -20.21 -6.69 10.63
C LEU A 123 -21.13 -5.71 11.36
N ASN A 124 -20.79 -5.33 12.59
CA ASN A 124 -21.50 -4.26 13.31
C ASN A 124 -21.07 -2.88 12.80
N TYR A 125 -19.78 -2.67 12.55
CA TYR A 125 -19.23 -1.39 12.10
C TYR A 125 -19.79 -0.95 10.74
N ILE A 126 -19.93 -1.88 9.79
CA ILE A 126 -20.45 -1.59 8.44
C ILE A 126 -21.93 -1.17 8.42
N GLN A 127 -22.70 -1.44 9.49
CA GLN A 127 -24.11 -1.05 9.57
C GLN A 127 -24.29 0.47 9.64
N THR A 128 -23.29 1.19 10.17
CA THR A 128 -23.34 2.65 10.38
C THR A 128 -22.21 3.40 9.69
N ASN A 129 -21.30 2.69 9.01
CA ASN A 129 -20.15 3.27 8.33
C ASN A 129 -20.05 2.77 6.89
N SER A 130 -19.30 3.51 6.08
CA SER A 130 -19.04 3.10 4.70
C SER A 130 -18.06 1.91 4.63
N ARG A 131 -18.10 1.15 3.52
CA ARG A 131 -17.07 0.14 3.21
C ARG A 131 -15.67 0.74 3.12
N ALA A 132 -15.54 1.95 2.60
CA ALA A 132 -14.25 2.65 2.57
C ALA A 132 -13.73 2.89 4.00
N SER A 133 -14.60 3.28 4.95
CA SER A 133 -14.25 3.46 6.36
C SER A 133 -13.83 2.15 7.03
N VAL A 134 -14.44 1.01 6.65
CA VAL A 134 -13.97 -0.31 7.09
C VAL A 134 -12.56 -0.57 6.57
N VAL A 135 -12.32 -0.39 5.27
CA VAL A 135 -10.99 -0.63 4.66
C VAL A 135 -9.92 0.29 5.28
N ILE A 136 -10.23 1.57 5.54
CA ILE A 136 -9.33 2.47 6.27
C ILE A 136 -8.94 1.85 7.61
N GLY A 137 -9.89 1.30 8.35
CA GLY A 137 -9.62 0.60 9.61
C GLY A 137 -8.66 -0.59 9.48
N PHE A 138 -8.66 -1.29 8.33
CA PHE A 138 -7.66 -2.33 8.03
C PHE A 138 -6.30 -1.73 7.65
N VAL A 139 -6.23 -0.86 6.64
CA VAL A 139 -4.96 -0.36 6.08
C VAL A 139 -4.22 0.62 7.00
N THR A 140 -4.89 1.11 8.04
CA THR A 140 -4.26 1.91 9.11
C THR A 140 -4.00 1.13 10.39
N SER A 141 -4.39 -0.15 10.46
CA SER A 141 -4.14 -0.99 11.64
C SER A 141 -2.66 -1.30 11.85
N ASP A 142 -2.28 -1.52 13.11
CA ASP A 142 -0.94 -1.99 13.48
C ASP A 142 -0.55 -3.26 12.73
N GLU A 143 -1.48 -4.21 12.59
CA GLU A 143 -1.25 -5.48 11.91
C GLU A 143 -0.87 -5.28 10.43
N TYR A 144 -1.67 -4.48 9.70
CA TYR A 144 -1.36 -4.15 8.32
C TYR A 144 -0.01 -3.43 8.20
N ARG A 145 0.24 -2.43 9.06
CA ARG A 145 1.49 -1.65 9.03
C ARG A 145 2.70 -2.52 9.35
N LEU A 146 2.60 -3.46 10.29
CA LEU A 146 3.67 -4.41 10.59
C LEU A 146 4.00 -5.30 9.40
N ASN A 147 2.98 -5.84 8.73
CA ASN A 147 3.16 -6.63 7.50
C ASN A 147 3.82 -5.81 6.40
N LEU A 148 3.36 -4.57 6.19
CA LEU A 148 3.91 -3.65 5.21
C LEU A 148 5.39 -3.33 5.48
N ILE A 149 5.72 -2.95 6.72
CA ILE A 149 7.09 -2.62 7.14
C ILE A 149 8.00 -3.84 6.98
N GLY A 150 7.55 -5.02 7.41
CA GLY A 150 8.29 -6.27 7.23
C GLY A 150 8.59 -6.54 5.76
N ASN A 151 7.58 -6.42 4.89
CA ASN A 151 7.75 -6.60 3.45
C ASN A 151 8.71 -5.56 2.83
N TRP A 152 8.68 -4.30 3.26
CA TRP A 152 9.63 -3.29 2.79
C TRP A 152 11.07 -3.59 3.21
N PHE A 153 11.28 -4.03 4.45
CA PHE A 153 12.61 -4.42 4.90
C PHE A 153 13.15 -5.63 4.12
N GLU A 154 12.33 -6.64 3.87
CA GLU A 154 12.73 -7.78 3.03
C GLU A 154 12.98 -7.36 1.57
N THR A 155 12.10 -6.53 1.00
CA THR A 155 12.18 -6.13 -0.41
C THR A 155 13.36 -5.19 -0.68
N TYR A 156 13.55 -4.17 0.15
CA TYR A 156 14.53 -3.11 -0.09
C TYR A 156 15.83 -3.31 0.67
N LEU A 157 15.78 -3.89 1.88
CA LEU A 157 16.96 -4.09 2.72
C LEU A 157 17.37 -5.57 2.80
N GLY A 158 16.63 -6.50 2.18
CA GLY A 158 16.93 -7.94 2.12
C GLY A 158 17.22 -8.57 3.48
N ARG A 159 16.48 -8.15 4.51
CA ARG A 159 16.47 -8.72 5.85
C ARG A 159 15.15 -8.43 6.54
N ALA A 160 14.85 -9.17 7.60
CA ALA A 160 13.75 -8.86 8.48
C ALA A 160 14.00 -7.56 9.28
N VAL A 161 12.92 -6.82 9.54
CA VAL A 161 12.88 -5.77 10.56
C VAL A 161 12.83 -6.41 11.95
N ASP A 162 13.55 -5.86 12.93
CA ASP A 162 13.41 -6.32 14.31
C ASP A 162 12.11 -5.78 14.94
N ALA A 163 11.56 -6.52 15.90
CA ALA A 163 10.26 -6.19 16.50
C ALA A 163 10.24 -4.81 17.18
N GLY A 164 11.34 -4.36 17.77
CA GLY A 164 11.42 -3.06 18.43
C GLY A 164 11.37 -1.90 17.43
N SER A 165 12.14 -2.00 16.35
CA SER A 165 12.12 -1.03 15.25
C SER A 165 10.77 -1.01 14.54
N ALA A 166 10.19 -2.18 14.24
CA ALA A 166 8.88 -2.28 13.60
C ALA A 166 7.80 -1.55 14.41
N GLN A 167 7.76 -1.78 15.72
CA GLN A 167 6.83 -1.10 16.62
C GLN A 167 7.09 0.40 16.73
N SER A 168 8.34 0.84 16.63
CA SER A 168 8.69 2.26 16.62
C SER A 168 8.18 2.96 15.36
N PHE A 169 8.27 2.29 14.21
CA PHE A 169 7.71 2.80 12.96
C PHE A 169 6.18 2.86 12.98
N VAL A 170 5.50 1.83 13.51
CA VAL A 170 4.03 1.86 13.68
C VAL A 170 3.61 3.06 14.52
N LYS A 171 4.25 3.30 15.67
CA LYS A 171 3.98 4.48 16.52
C LYS A 171 4.24 5.80 15.79
N ALA A 172 5.26 5.86 14.94
CA ALA A 172 5.50 7.05 14.13
C ALA A 172 4.37 7.26 13.11
N MET A 173 3.85 6.20 12.51
CA MET A 173 2.70 6.27 11.60
C MET A 173 1.41 6.66 12.33
N ASP A 174 1.20 6.21 13.57
CA ASP A 174 0.10 6.68 14.43
C ASP A 174 0.21 8.18 14.74
N ALA A 175 1.43 8.68 14.84
CA ALA A 175 1.71 10.10 15.03
C ALA A 175 1.67 10.92 13.72
N GLY A 176 1.32 10.30 12.59
CA GLY A 176 1.13 10.98 11.30
C GLY A 176 2.30 10.85 10.31
N LEU A 177 3.30 9.99 10.57
CA LEU A 177 4.28 9.62 9.55
C LEU A 177 3.58 8.85 8.43
N THR A 178 3.63 9.38 7.21
CA THR A 178 2.94 8.75 6.08
C THR A 178 3.74 7.57 5.53
N GLN A 179 3.07 6.69 4.78
CA GLN A 179 3.75 5.58 4.09
C GLN A 179 4.84 6.08 3.14
N ASP A 180 4.61 7.16 2.38
CA ASP A 180 5.63 7.72 1.48
C ASP A 180 6.87 8.17 2.26
N GLN A 181 6.69 8.83 3.41
CA GLN A 181 7.80 9.32 4.25
C GLN A 181 8.60 8.18 4.90
N LEU A 182 7.91 7.11 5.31
CA LEU A 182 8.58 5.95 5.87
C LEU A 182 9.36 5.18 4.78
N LEU A 183 8.72 4.92 3.63
CA LEU A 183 9.38 4.24 2.51
C LEU A 183 10.60 5.03 2.02
N THR A 184 10.45 6.35 1.86
CA THR A 184 11.52 7.33 1.64
C THR A 184 12.70 7.11 2.58
N THR A 185 12.44 7.01 3.88
CA THR A 185 13.48 6.82 4.91
C THR A 185 14.21 5.49 4.72
N ILE A 186 13.49 4.43 4.35
CA ILE A 186 14.07 3.09 4.13
C ILE A 186 14.96 3.08 2.88
N VAL A 187 14.46 3.58 1.74
CA VAL A 187 15.18 3.53 0.46
C VAL A 187 16.29 4.58 0.32
N SER A 188 16.30 5.60 1.18
CA SER A 188 17.40 6.57 1.26
C SER A 188 18.42 6.22 2.35
N SER A 189 18.22 5.14 3.09
CA SER A 189 19.12 4.73 4.17
C SER A 189 20.50 4.32 3.65
N GLN A 190 21.53 4.51 4.49
CA GLN A 190 22.89 4.03 4.18
C GLN A 190 22.91 2.51 3.94
N GLU A 191 22.04 1.78 4.62
CA GLU A 191 21.92 0.33 4.44
C GLU A 191 21.44 -0.04 3.03
N TYR A 192 20.43 0.67 2.51
CA TYR A 192 19.98 0.50 1.13
C TYR A 192 21.11 0.81 0.13
N ILE A 193 21.82 1.94 0.32
CA ILE A 193 22.93 2.34 -0.54
C ILE A 193 24.05 1.30 -0.55
N ASN A 194 24.35 0.69 0.59
CA ASN A 194 25.40 -0.33 0.70
C ASN A 194 25.01 -1.65 -0.01
N LYS A 195 23.73 -1.85 -0.34
CA LYS A 195 23.21 -3.03 -1.06
C LYS A 195 23.05 -2.81 -2.57
N SER A 196 22.81 -1.59 -3.02
CA SER A 196 22.59 -1.22 -4.43
C SER A 196 23.89 -1.17 -5.24
#